data_AF-A0A538QCH2-F1
#
_entry.id   AF-A0A538QCH2-F1
#
_cell.length_a   1.000
_cell.length_b   1.000
_cell.length_c   1.000
_cell.angle_alpha   90.00
_cell.angle_beta   90.00
_cell.angle_gamma   90.00
#
_symmetry.space_group_name_H-M   'P 1'
#
loop_
_entity.id
_entity.type
_entity.pdbx_description
1 polymer ?
#
loop_
_entity_poly.entity_id
_entity_poly.type
_entity_poly.pdbx_seq_one_letter_code
_entity_poly.pdbx_strand_id
1 'polypeptide(L)'
;MTTSARYGRDAAIEALLSAAARLRWAIGSARQLILALGEAAGADRLADQVDRLANRAQRWLVTEPPQPLREIGGLVGRVTRRGRRGPGLAADHAALVDLDLDGLDLARISLCGANLTEVTLRGADCSAADASSSRWLRCRLEHGSLRMAVLAGATLERCDLSRARLDGTSWHRAVLAGCTLHGATLTDARLDRAELTDCDLRGANLAIVRSPHVATLAGARFVRCDLRDTHWGGRELGGASFIDCKLFGARGAPALAGVSIERPDLSRLGDGSQIATQSDVIAAW
;
A
#
# COMPACT_ATOMS: atom_id res chain seq x y z
N MET A 1 3.08 -45.02 18.70
CA MET A 1 2.69 -43.73 19.33
C MET A 1 3.83 -42.70 19.43
N THR A 2 4.96 -42.85 18.73
CA THR A 2 6.16 -42.00 18.93
C THR A 2 6.48 -41.00 17.81
N THR A 3 5.85 -41.12 16.63
CA THR A 3 6.12 -40.28 15.45
C THR A 3 5.29 -38.98 15.42
N SER A 4 4.05 -39.00 15.91
CA SER A 4 3.15 -37.82 15.94
C SER A 4 3.61 -36.73 16.93
N ALA A 5 4.21 -37.12 18.07
CA ALA A 5 4.68 -36.17 19.09
C ALA A 5 5.99 -35.46 18.70
N ARG A 6 6.84 -36.06 17.86
CA ARG A 6 8.03 -35.41 17.30
C ARG A 6 7.66 -34.37 16.24
N TYR A 7 6.73 -34.72 15.36
CA TYR A 7 6.27 -33.82 14.28
C TYR A 7 5.61 -32.54 14.82
N GLY A 8 4.82 -32.62 15.89
CA GLY A 8 4.24 -31.45 16.55
C GLY A 8 5.26 -30.55 17.26
N ARG A 9 6.38 -31.12 17.71
CA ARG A 9 7.47 -30.38 18.39
C ARG A 9 8.33 -29.62 17.37
N ASP A 10 8.63 -30.24 16.24
CA ASP A 10 9.40 -29.62 15.15
C ASP A 10 8.62 -28.49 14.46
N ALA A 11 7.31 -28.66 14.25
CA ALA A 11 6.44 -27.61 13.74
C ALA A 11 6.31 -26.40 14.68
N ALA A 12 6.27 -26.63 16.01
CA ALA A 12 6.27 -25.57 17.00
C ALA A 12 7.61 -24.82 17.05
N ILE A 13 8.73 -25.53 16.88
CA ILE A 13 10.08 -24.96 16.79
C ILE A 13 10.22 -24.11 15.52
N GLU A 14 9.77 -24.57 14.36
CA GLU A 14 9.80 -23.76 13.12
C GLU A 14 8.91 -22.51 13.22
N ALA A 15 7.73 -22.62 13.83
CA ALA A 15 6.86 -21.47 14.07
C ALA A 15 7.52 -20.44 15.00
N LEU A 16 8.21 -20.90 16.05
CA LEU A 16 9.00 -20.06 16.97
C LEU A 16 10.20 -19.40 16.27
N LEU A 17 10.93 -20.13 15.42
CA LEU A 17 12.06 -19.59 14.65
C LEU A 17 11.62 -18.53 13.64
N SER A 18 10.48 -18.76 12.97
CA SER A 18 9.87 -17.79 12.05
C SER A 18 9.39 -16.53 12.79
N ALA A 19 8.73 -16.69 13.95
CA ALA A 19 8.29 -15.57 14.78
C ALA A 19 9.49 -14.76 15.32
N ALA A 20 10.55 -15.42 15.79
CA ALA A 20 11.77 -14.79 16.27
C ALA A 20 12.55 -14.05 15.15
N ALA A 21 12.53 -14.57 13.93
CA ALA A 21 13.11 -13.88 12.78
C ALA A 21 12.31 -12.61 12.43
N ARG A 22 10.98 -12.67 12.44
CA ARG A 22 10.09 -11.51 12.20
C ARG A 22 10.29 -10.40 13.23
N LEU A 23 10.49 -10.77 14.49
CA LEU A 23 10.81 -9.86 15.60
C LEU A 23 12.16 -9.15 15.45
N ARG A 24 13.21 -9.89 15.07
CA ARG A 24 14.53 -9.30 14.78
C ARG A 24 14.47 -8.30 13.63
N TRP A 25 13.68 -8.62 12.60
CA TRP A 25 13.47 -7.75 11.45
C TRP A 25 12.68 -6.48 11.81
N ALA A 26 11.60 -6.59 12.59
CA ALA A 26 10.79 -5.44 13.00
C ALA A 26 11.57 -4.45 13.90
N ILE A 27 12.32 -4.95 14.89
CA ILE A 27 13.12 -4.11 15.79
C ILE A 27 14.30 -3.47 15.05
N GLY A 28 14.98 -4.23 14.18
CA GLY A 28 16.05 -3.70 13.34
C GLY A 28 15.56 -2.59 12.41
N SER A 29 14.38 -2.75 11.81
CA SER A 29 13.79 -1.80 10.87
C SER A 29 13.24 -0.56 11.56
N ALA A 30 12.62 -0.71 12.73
CA ALA A 30 12.15 0.44 13.52
C ALA A 30 13.32 1.29 14.03
N ARG A 31 14.46 0.67 14.37
CA ARG A 31 15.70 1.38 14.70
C ARG A 31 16.28 2.14 13.51
N GLN A 32 16.26 1.55 12.31
CA GLN A 32 16.68 2.26 11.09
C GLN A 32 15.75 3.44 10.79
N LEU A 33 14.43 3.28 10.99
CA LEU A 33 13.46 4.34 10.81
C LEU A 33 13.65 5.49 11.82
N ILE A 34 13.90 5.20 13.10
CA ILE A 34 14.24 6.20 14.12
C ILE A 34 15.53 6.96 13.76
N LEU A 35 16.58 6.25 13.34
CA LEU A 35 17.85 6.86 12.93
C LEU A 35 17.69 7.76 11.71
N ALA A 36 16.79 7.39 10.79
CA ALA A 36 16.50 8.15 9.60
C ALA A 36 15.61 9.38 9.89
N LEU A 37 14.75 9.30 10.92
CA LEU A 37 13.79 10.37 11.27
C LEU A 37 14.40 11.54 12.07
N GLY A 38 15.48 11.36 12.82
CA GLY A 38 16.18 12.46 13.50
C GLY A 38 15.26 13.40 14.31
N GLU A 39 15.59 14.69 14.42
CA GLU A 39 14.85 15.75 15.14
C GLU A 39 13.48 16.13 14.49
N ALA A 40 12.86 15.25 13.71
CA ALA A 40 11.54 15.51 13.13
C ALA A 40 10.45 15.51 14.22
N ALA A 41 9.43 16.35 14.05
CA ALA A 41 8.27 16.38 14.93
C ALA A 41 7.59 15.00 14.95
N GLY A 42 7.58 14.33 16.10
CA GLY A 42 7.03 12.97 16.27
C GLY A 42 8.07 11.88 16.59
N ALA A 43 9.36 12.21 16.60
CA ALA A 43 10.44 11.28 16.97
C ALA A 43 10.23 10.65 18.37
N ASP A 44 9.72 11.42 19.34
CA ASP A 44 9.43 10.92 20.69
C ASP A 44 8.33 9.85 20.71
N ARG A 45 7.27 10.01 19.88
CA ARG A 45 6.20 9.00 19.77
C ARG A 45 6.70 7.69 19.17
N LEU A 46 7.58 7.79 18.17
CA LEU A 46 8.22 6.66 17.52
C LEU A 46 9.23 5.97 18.45
N ALA A 47 9.98 6.73 19.24
CA ALA A 47 10.83 6.20 20.30
C ALA A 47 9.97 5.45 21.33
N ASP A 48 8.87 6.05 21.81
CA ASP A 48 7.92 5.40 22.72
C ASP A 48 7.25 4.15 22.12
N GLN A 49 7.00 4.13 20.81
CA GLN A 49 6.46 2.97 20.10
C GLN A 49 7.51 1.87 19.95
N VAL A 50 8.76 2.21 19.64
CA VAL A 50 9.86 1.25 19.62
C VAL A 50 10.13 0.71 21.00
N ASP A 51 10.04 1.52 22.04
CA ASP A 51 10.12 1.05 23.42
C ASP A 51 8.91 0.20 23.78
N ARG A 52 7.70 0.51 23.31
CA ARG A 52 6.52 -0.35 23.50
C ARG A 52 6.60 -1.66 22.73
N LEU A 53 7.13 -1.65 21.50
CA LEU A 53 7.38 -2.85 20.68
C LEU A 53 8.50 -3.68 21.28
N ALA A 54 9.57 -3.06 21.75
CA ALA A 54 10.65 -3.72 22.50
C ALA A 54 10.13 -4.30 23.81
N ASN A 55 9.25 -3.61 24.54
CA ASN A 55 8.61 -4.09 25.78
C ASN A 55 7.54 -5.18 25.52
N ARG A 56 6.85 -5.13 24.38
CA ARG A 56 5.88 -6.17 23.95
C ARG A 56 6.62 -7.41 23.45
N ALA A 57 7.72 -7.22 22.73
CA ALA A 57 8.71 -8.25 22.38
C ALA A 57 9.41 -8.82 23.61
N GLN A 58 9.74 -8.01 24.62
CA GLN A 58 10.27 -8.48 25.91
C GLN A 58 9.24 -9.31 26.68
N ARG A 59 7.95 -8.96 26.61
CA ARG A 59 6.87 -9.81 27.14
C ARG A 59 6.73 -11.12 26.37
N TRP A 60 7.05 -11.15 25.07
CA TRP A 60 7.20 -12.39 24.30
C TRP A 60 8.48 -13.18 24.66
N LEU A 61 9.50 -12.52 25.24
CA LEU A 61 10.77 -13.09 25.69
C LEU A 61 10.78 -13.60 27.15
N VAL A 62 9.68 -13.46 27.92
CA VAL A 62 9.55 -14.02 29.29
C VAL A 62 9.40 -15.56 29.28
N THR A 63 9.29 -16.18 28.11
CA THR A 63 9.78 -17.55 27.89
C THR A 63 11.20 -17.46 27.30
N GLU A 64 12.19 -17.83 28.10
CA GLU A 64 13.60 -17.36 28.11
C GLU A 64 14.58 -17.92 27.01
N PRO A 65 15.86 -17.46 26.87
CA PRO A 65 16.45 -16.84 25.65
C PRO A 65 17.73 -17.55 25.09
N PRO A 66 18.53 -16.97 24.14
CA PRO A 66 19.64 -16.05 24.51
C PRO A 66 20.02 -14.93 23.48
N GLN A 67 20.82 -13.98 23.99
CA GLN A 67 21.53 -12.84 23.37
C GLN A 67 23.06 -13.18 23.20
N PRO A 68 23.93 -12.44 22.44
CA PRO A 68 24.11 -10.97 22.52
C PRO A 68 24.46 -10.14 21.25
N LEU A 69 24.00 -8.89 21.31
CA LEU A 69 24.69 -7.61 21.00
C LEU A 69 26.04 -7.67 20.24
N ARG A 70 26.10 -7.17 19.00
CA ARG A 70 27.38 -6.69 18.42
C ARG A 70 27.37 -5.59 17.35
N GLU A 71 26.24 -5.10 16.83
CA GLU A 71 26.29 -4.14 15.68
C GLU A 71 25.62 -2.78 15.91
N ILE A 72 25.24 -2.46 17.14
CA ILE A 72 24.45 -1.26 17.43
C ILE A 72 25.35 -0.01 17.65
N GLY A 73 26.64 -0.18 17.97
CA GLY A 73 27.59 0.92 18.20
C GLY A 73 28.25 1.52 16.94
N GLY A 74 28.29 0.82 15.81
CA GLY A 74 29.02 1.25 14.60
C GLY A 74 28.22 2.12 13.61
N LEU A 75 26.89 2.16 13.76
CA LEU A 75 25.97 2.83 12.83
C LEU A 75 25.55 4.24 13.30
N VAL A 76 25.65 4.51 14.61
CA VAL A 76 25.31 5.82 15.20
C VAL A 76 26.34 6.91 14.86
N GLY A 77 27.52 6.53 14.34
CA GLY A 77 28.59 7.48 14.00
C GLY A 77 28.57 8.08 12.59
N ARG A 78 27.63 7.71 11.69
CA ARG A 78 27.74 8.07 10.26
C ARG A 78 26.63 8.91 9.63
N VAL A 79 25.53 9.23 10.33
CA VAL A 79 24.42 9.99 9.72
C VAL A 79 24.07 11.24 10.54
N THR A 80 25.01 12.18 10.60
CA THR A 80 24.71 13.57 10.97
C THR A 80 25.63 14.50 10.19
N ARG A 81 25.22 14.92 8.98
CA ARG A 81 25.70 16.19 8.41
C ARG A 81 24.60 16.94 7.65
N ARG A 82 24.06 17.93 8.36
CA ARG A 82 23.66 19.29 7.95
C ARG A 82 23.08 19.49 6.54
N GLY A 83 21.93 20.15 6.55
CA GLY A 83 21.52 21.08 5.50
C GLY A 83 20.32 20.58 4.71
N ARG A 84 19.24 21.38 4.68
CA ARG A 84 18.15 21.19 3.73
C ARG A 84 18.74 21.00 2.32
N ARG A 85 18.22 20.02 1.59
CA ARG A 85 18.73 19.40 0.33
C ARG A 85 19.75 18.26 0.58
N GLY A 86 19.30 17.20 1.24
CA GLY A 86 19.96 15.88 1.33
C GLY A 86 18.98 14.76 0.91
N PRO A 87 19.43 13.49 0.78
CA PRO A 87 18.58 12.39 0.31
C PRO A 87 17.38 12.22 1.25
N GLY A 88 16.22 11.89 0.69
CA GLY A 88 15.00 11.68 1.48
C GLY A 88 15.22 10.65 2.60
N LEU A 89 14.37 10.71 3.61
CA LEU A 89 14.25 9.65 4.62
C LEU A 89 14.24 8.29 3.90
N ALA A 90 15.11 7.34 4.25
CA ALA A 90 15.21 6.08 3.52
C ALA A 90 15.03 4.89 4.46
N ALA A 91 14.10 4.02 4.11
CA ALA A 91 13.80 2.74 4.75
C ALA A 91 13.67 1.64 3.67
N ASP A 92 14.50 1.73 2.64
CA ASP A 92 14.57 0.77 1.55
C ASP A 92 14.82 -0.64 2.10
N HIS A 93 14.09 -1.61 1.57
CA HIS A 93 14.14 -3.02 1.98
C HIS A 93 13.87 -3.29 3.47
N ALA A 94 13.45 -2.29 4.24
CA ALA A 94 13.15 -2.43 5.65
C ALA A 94 11.86 -3.25 5.84
N ALA A 95 11.77 -4.01 6.93
CA ALA A 95 10.53 -4.66 7.34
C ALA A 95 9.87 -3.89 8.48
N LEU A 96 8.92 -3.04 8.14
CA LEU A 96 8.12 -2.26 9.07
C LEU A 96 6.89 -3.09 9.45
N VAL A 97 6.79 -3.48 10.73
CA VAL A 97 5.70 -4.34 11.20
C VAL A 97 5.09 -3.74 12.47
N ASP A 98 3.75 -3.61 12.49
CA ASP A 98 2.99 -3.09 13.64
C ASP A 98 3.51 -1.72 14.13
N LEU A 99 3.82 -0.83 13.18
CA LEU A 99 4.24 0.55 13.45
C LEU A 99 3.08 1.51 13.28
N ASP A 100 3.01 2.51 14.14
CA ASP A 100 2.06 3.61 14.00
C ASP A 100 2.81 4.89 13.57
N LEU A 101 2.63 5.20 12.29
CA LEU A 101 3.21 6.34 11.59
C LEU A 101 2.12 7.38 11.28
N ASP A 102 1.01 7.38 12.02
CA ASP A 102 -0.13 8.26 11.77
C ASP A 102 0.29 9.74 11.87
N GLY A 103 -0.13 10.53 10.89
CA GLY A 103 0.07 11.99 10.83
C GLY A 103 1.53 12.46 10.66
N LEU A 104 2.48 11.55 10.42
CA LEU A 104 3.87 11.93 10.20
C LEU A 104 4.10 12.57 8.83
N ASP A 105 5.06 13.49 8.76
CA ASP A 105 5.63 13.96 7.50
C ASP A 105 6.74 12.99 7.05
N LEU A 106 6.38 12.16 6.08
CA LEU A 106 7.25 11.19 5.41
C LEU A 106 7.40 11.58 3.93
N ALA A 107 7.25 12.88 3.61
CA ALA A 107 7.31 13.33 2.24
C ALA A 107 8.68 12.96 1.64
N ARG A 108 8.66 12.36 0.45
CA ARG A 108 9.84 11.91 -0.28
C ARG A 108 10.63 10.80 0.43
N ILE A 109 9.99 10.06 1.33
CA ILE A 109 10.58 8.85 1.90
C ILE A 109 10.87 7.83 0.79
N SER A 110 12.03 7.19 0.85
CA SER A 110 12.35 6.01 0.07
C SER A 110 11.95 4.77 0.88
N LEU A 111 11.03 4.00 0.33
CA LEU A 111 10.50 2.71 0.79
C LEU A 111 10.73 1.65 -0.29
N CYS A 112 11.75 1.82 -1.13
CA CYS A 112 11.99 0.95 -2.26
C CYS A 112 12.24 -0.48 -1.76
N GLY A 113 11.43 -1.44 -2.24
CA GLY A 113 11.50 -2.83 -1.79
C GLY A 113 11.16 -3.06 -0.32
N ALA A 114 10.65 -2.07 0.41
CA ALA A 114 10.29 -2.21 1.81
C ALA A 114 9.09 -3.15 2.00
N ASN A 115 9.00 -3.78 3.16
CA ASN A 115 7.86 -4.60 3.57
C ASN A 115 7.15 -3.94 4.75
N LEU A 116 5.94 -3.45 4.51
CA LEU A 116 5.07 -2.84 5.50
C LEU A 116 3.95 -3.84 5.82
N THR A 117 3.86 -4.28 7.07
CA THR A 117 2.82 -5.20 7.53
C THR A 117 2.13 -4.61 8.74
N GLU A 118 0.82 -4.41 8.66
CA GLU A 118 -0.01 -3.89 9.77
C GLU A 118 0.48 -2.51 10.28
N VAL A 119 1.06 -1.71 9.38
CA VAL A 119 1.49 -0.34 9.66
C VAL A 119 0.33 0.63 9.50
N THR A 120 0.18 1.58 10.43
CA THR A 120 -0.77 2.69 10.31
C THR A 120 -0.04 3.95 9.86
N LEU A 121 -0.65 4.67 8.92
CA LEU A 121 -0.17 5.85 8.20
C LEU A 121 -1.34 6.83 7.99
N ARG A 122 -2.31 6.84 8.91
CA ARG A 122 -3.53 7.63 8.77
C ARG A 122 -3.20 9.10 8.81
N GLY A 123 -3.66 9.83 7.80
CA GLY A 123 -3.33 11.26 7.65
C GLY A 123 -1.83 11.57 7.50
N ALA A 124 -0.96 10.56 7.35
CA ALA A 124 0.46 10.78 7.11
C ALA A 124 0.69 11.39 5.72
N ASP A 125 1.74 12.20 5.58
CA ASP A 125 2.16 12.73 4.30
C ASP A 125 3.32 11.89 3.74
N CYS A 126 3.02 11.00 2.80
CA CYS A 126 3.98 10.23 2.01
C CYS A 126 4.07 10.78 0.57
N SER A 127 3.82 12.07 0.37
CA SER A 127 3.84 12.67 -0.97
C SER A 127 5.23 12.54 -1.59
N ALA A 128 5.28 12.20 -2.88
CA ALA A 128 6.49 11.93 -3.65
C ALA A 128 7.41 10.85 -3.05
N ALA A 129 6.88 9.94 -2.23
CA ALA A 129 7.61 8.77 -1.75
C ALA A 129 7.97 7.83 -2.91
N ASP A 130 9.13 7.19 -2.81
CA ASP A 130 9.48 6.06 -3.68
C ASP A 130 9.18 4.75 -2.95
N ALA A 131 8.03 4.16 -3.24
CA ALA A 131 7.62 2.86 -2.73
C ALA A 131 7.69 1.79 -3.84
N SER A 132 8.60 1.94 -4.80
CA SER A 132 8.77 0.97 -5.90
C SER A 132 9.12 -0.42 -5.35
N SER A 133 8.53 -1.46 -5.93
CA SER A 133 8.73 -2.88 -5.54
C SER A 133 8.46 -3.20 -4.05
N SER A 134 7.76 -2.32 -3.33
CA SER A 134 7.44 -2.53 -1.92
C SER A 134 6.26 -3.50 -1.73
N ARG A 135 6.15 -4.09 -0.54
CA ARG A 135 5.02 -4.92 -0.14
C ARG A 135 4.28 -4.26 1.02
N TRP A 136 2.97 -4.16 0.92
CA TRP A 136 2.09 -3.61 1.94
C TRP A 136 1.02 -4.64 2.25
N LEU A 137 0.93 -5.06 3.50
CA LEU A 137 -0.05 -6.02 3.96
C LEU A 137 -0.84 -5.41 5.11
N ARG A 138 -2.16 -5.27 4.96
CA ARG A 138 -3.06 -4.75 6.01
C ARG A 138 -2.65 -3.38 6.56
N CYS A 139 -2.03 -2.56 5.72
CA CYS A 139 -1.66 -1.20 6.10
C CYS A 139 -2.88 -0.28 6.07
N ARG A 140 -2.84 0.78 6.88
CA ARG A 140 -3.95 1.71 7.10
C ARG A 140 -3.52 3.12 6.75
N LEU A 141 -3.99 3.64 5.62
CA LEU A 141 -3.64 4.93 5.03
C LEU A 141 -4.87 5.83 4.87
N GLU A 142 -5.92 5.62 5.67
CA GLU A 142 -7.13 6.43 5.62
C GLU A 142 -6.77 7.91 5.72
N HIS A 143 -7.27 8.72 4.79
CA HIS A 143 -6.98 10.17 4.71
C HIS A 143 -5.50 10.56 4.51
N GLY A 144 -4.58 9.60 4.32
CA GLY A 144 -3.16 9.86 4.06
C GLY A 144 -2.92 10.45 2.65
N SER A 145 -1.73 10.99 2.44
CA SER A 145 -1.29 11.50 1.14
C SER A 145 -0.17 10.66 0.56
N LEU A 146 -0.35 10.14 -0.65
CA LEU A 146 0.69 9.54 -1.49
C LEU A 146 0.82 10.31 -2.81
N ARG A 147 0.43 11.60 -2.84
CA ARG A 147 0.45 12.39 -4.07
C ARG A 147 1.81 12.31 -4.74
N MET A 148 1.84 12.05 -6.05
CA MET A 148 3.08 11.91 -6.84
C MET A 148 4.02 10.77 -6.39
N ALA A 149 3.59 9.86 -5.52
CA ALA A 149 4.41 8.73 -5.10
C ALA A 149 4.60 7.71 -6.24
N VAL A 150 5.74 7.01 -6.22
CA VAL A 150 6.06 5.93 -7.15
C VAL A 150 5.81 4.60 -6.46
N LEU A 151 4.84 3.84 -6.96
CA LEU A 151 4.43 2.51 -6.47
C LEU A 151 4.64 1.46 -7.57
N ALA A 152 5.61 1.69 -8.46
CA ALA A 152 5.88 0.81 -9.59
C ALA A 152 6.27 -0.59 -9.07
N GLY A 153 5.55 -1.62 -9.50
CA GLY A 153 5.75 -3.00 -9.06
C GLY A 153 5.41 -3.27 -7.59
N ALA A 154 4.79 -2.33 -6.88
CA ALA A 154 4.40 -2.54 -5.49
C ALA A 154 3.26 -3.55 -5.38
N THR A 155 3.24 -4.34 -4.31
CA THR A 155 2.12 -5.23 -3.95
C THR A 155 1.42 -4.71 -2.71
N LEU A 156 0.13 -4.41 -2.82
CA LEU A 156 -0.73 -4.02 -1.71
C LEU A 156 -1.80 -5.07 -1.52
N GLU A 157 -1.87 -5.68 -0.34
CA GLU A 157 -2.88 -6.66 0.02
C GLU A 157 -3.66 -6.17 1.24
N ARG A 158 -4.99 -6.13 1.11
CA ARG A 158 -5.93 -5.79 2.20
C ARG A 158 -5.62 -4.46 2.89
N CYS A 159 -5.09 -3.50 2.15
CA CYS A 159 -4.79 -2.18 2.67
C CYS A 159 -6.02 -1.27 2.61
N ASP A 160 -6.13 -0.39 3.59
CA ASP A 160 -7.15 0.65 3.60
C ASP A 160 -6.54 1.97 3.12
N LEU A 161 -6.97 2.42 1.94
CA LEU A 161 -6.62 3.68 1.28
C LEU A 161 -7.87 4.57 1.16
N SER A 162 -8.89 4.34 1.99
CA SER A 162 -10.14 5.10 1.96
C SER A 162 -9.86 6.60 2.07
N ARG A 163 -10.39 7.36 1.11
CA ARG A 163 -10.23 8.83 1.03
C ARG A 163 -8.77 9.29 1.02
N ALA A 164 -7.82 8.43 0.66
CA ALA A 164 -6.42 8.80 0.48
C ALA A 164 -6.25 9.70 -0.75
N ARG A 165 -5.24 10.56 -0.70
CA ARG A 165 -4.84 11.41 -1.85
C ARG A 165 -3.74 10.71 -2.64
N LEU A 166 -4.11 10.12 -3.77
CA LEU A 166 -3.23 9.35 -4.67
C LEU A 166 -3.01 10.09 -5.99
N ASP A 167 -3.22 11.40 -6.03
CA ASP A 167 -3.13 12.17 -7.28
C ASP A 167 -1.72 12.12 -7.88
N GLY A 168 -1.63 11.85 -9.17
CA GLY A 168 -0.37 11.75 -9.92
C GLY A 168 0.55 10.58 -9.53
N THR A 169 0.02 9.60 -8.79
CA THR A 169 0.78 8.38 -8.43
C THR A 169 1.11 7.51 -9.64
N SER A 170 2.22 6.78 -9.58
CA SER A 170 2.57 5.77 -10.58
C SER A 170 2.42 4.36 -10.02
N TRP A 171 1.48 3.59 -10.57
CA TRP A 171 1.18 2.21 -10.20
C TRP A 171 1.62 1.22 -11.29
N HIS A 172 2.64 1.58 -12.07
CA HIS A 172 3.08 0.74 -13.19
C HIS A 172 3.38 -0.69 -12.73
N ARG A 173 2.64 -1.69 -13.25
CA ARG A 173 2.76 -3.11 -12.83
C ARG A 173 2.54 -3.37 -11.34
N ALA A 174 1.86 -2.47 -10.63
CA ALA A 174 1.48 -2.70 -9.25
C ALA A 174 0.37 -3.76 -9.14
N VAL A 175 0.31 -4.47 -8.02
CA VAL A 175 -0.72 -5.47 -7.73
C VAL A 175 -1.46 -5.05 -6.47
N LEU A 176 -2.77 -4.87 -6.57
CA LEU A 176 -3.66 -4.56 -5.46
C LEU A 176 -4.68 -5.69 -5.31
N ALA A 177 -4.75 -6.28 -4.12
CA ALA A 177 -5.69 -7.36 -3.81
C ALA A 177 -6.49 -7.03 -2.55
N GLY A 178 -7.82 -7.00 -2.64
CA GLY A 178 -8.69 -6.78 -1.49
C GLY A 178 -8.53 -5.41 -0.83
N CYS A 179 -8.03 -4.40 -1.55
CA CYS A 179 -7.79 -3.08 -0.99
C CYS A 179 -9.06 -2.21 -1.02
N THR A 180 -9.18 -1.30 -0.06
CA THR A 180 -10.28 -0.32 0.00
C THR A 180 -9.75 1.03 -0.43
N LEU A 181 -10.28 1.60 -1.51
CA LEU A 181 -9.97 2.91 -2.06
C LEU A 181 -11.24 3.79 -2.15
N HIS A 182 -12.27 3.49 -1.35
CA HIS A 182 -13.53 4.22 -1.34
C HIS A 182 -13.29 5.73 -1.19
N GLY A 183 -13.79 6.52 -2.14
CA GLY A 183 -13.67 7.98 -2.15
C GLY A 183 -12.23 8.52 -2.28
N ALA A 184 -11.25 7.69 -2.63
CA ALA A 184 -9.88 8.13 -2.86
C ALA A 184 -9.78 9.03 -4.11
N THR A 185 -8.80 9.94 -4.13
CA THR A 185 -8.50 10.75 -5.33
C THR A 185 -7.30 10.15 -6.06
N LEU A 186 -7.52 9.69 -7.29
CA LEU A 186 -6.49 9.15 -8.20
C LEU A 186 -6.40 10.01 -9.46
N THR A 187 -6.60 11.33 -9.32
CA THR A 187 -6.55 12.22 -10.48
C THR A 187 -5.16 12.20 -11.08
N ASP A 188 -5.08 12.16 -12.41
CA ASP A 188 -3.82 12.06 -13.14
C ASP A 188 -2.93 10.83 -12.77
N ALA A 189 -3.44 9.81 -12.04
CA ALA A 189 -2.66 8.62 -11.67
C ALA A 189 -2.38 7.71 -12.88
N ARG A 190 -1.19 7.10 -12.94
CA ARG A 190 -0.81 6.08 -13.95
C ARG A 190 -1.07 4.69 -13.41
N LEU A 191 -1.84 3.86 -14.11
CA LEU A 191 -2.07 2.46 -13.73
C LEU A 191 -1.71 1.48 -14.86
N ASP A 192 -0.75 1.87 -15.72
CA ASP A 192 -0.23 1.03 -16.81
C ASP A 192 0.11 -0.38 -16.29
N ARG A 193 -0.57 -1.40 -16.83
CA ARG A 193 -0.39 -2.82 -16.45
C ARG A 193 -0.58 -3.10 -14.96
N ALA A 194 -1.26 -2.23 -14.21
CA ALA A 194 -1.61 -2.51 -12.83
C ALA A 194 -2.73 -3.56 -12.78
N GLU A 195 -2.70 -4.42 -11.77
CA GLU A 195 -3.73 -5.41 -11.52
C GLU A 195 -4.45 -5.09 -10.21
N LEU A 196 -5.76 -4.88 -10.28
CA LEU A 196 -6.63 -4.66 -9.14
C LEU A 196 -7.63 -5.79 -9.07
N THR A 197 -7.61 -6.54 -7.97
CA THR A 197 -8.50 -7.68 -7.75
C THR A 197 -9.25 -7.52 -6.45
N ASP A 198 -10.57 -7.72 -6.48
CA ASP A 198 -11.45 -7.64 -5.29
C ASP A 198 -11.32 -6.29 -4.53
N CYS A 199 -11.02 -5.21 -5.24
CA CYS A 199 -10.82 -3.88 -4.63
C CYS A 199 -12.13 -3.07 -4.62
N ASP A 200 -12.33 -2.27 -3.58
CA ASP A 200 -13.44 -1.33 -3.47
C ASP A 200 -12.98 0.08 -3.86
N LEU A 201 -13.39 0.58 -5.02
CA LEU A 201 -13.08 1.94 -5.49
C LEU A 201 -14.34 2.82 -5.50
N ARG A 202 -15.40 2.49 -4.75
CA ARG A 202 -16.66 3.23 -4.81
C ARG A 202 -16.46 4.73 -4.59
N GLY A 203 -16.97 5.55 -5.51
CA GLY A 203 -16.85 7.01 -5.44
C GLY A 203 -15.43 7.56 -5.63
N ALA A 204 -14.44 6.74 -6.02
CA ALA A 204 -13.10 7.20 -6.30
C ALA A 204 -13.06 8.11 -7.54
N ASN A 205 -12.22 9.14 -7.50
CA ASN A 205 -12.04 10.04 -8.63
C ASN A 205 -10.77 9.69 -9.41
N LEU A 206 -10.93 9.07 -10.58
CA LEU A 206 -9.84 8.73 -11.47
C LEU A 206 -9.63 9.77 -12.58
N ALA A 207 -10.43 10.83 -12.70
CA ALA A 207 -10.37 11.74 -13.85
C ALA A 207 -8.97 12.33 -14.14
N ILE A 208 -8.73 12.70 -15.40
CA ILE A 208 -7.60 13.52 -15.80
C ILE A 208 -7.97 14.99 -15.58
N VAL A 209 -7.10 15.73 -14.90
CA VAL A 209 -7.34 17.16 -14.61
C VAL A 209 -6.20 18.01 -15.15
N ARG A 210 -4.94 17.58 -15.00
CA ARG A 210 -3.77 18.42 -15.29
C ARG A 210 -2.81 17.85 -16.32
N SER A 211 -2.81 16.56 -16.62
CA SER A 211 -1.76 15.96 -17.46
C SER A 211 -2.22 14.75 -18.30
N PRO A 212 -2.83 15.00 -19.48
CA PRO A 212 -3.37 13.93 -20.34
C PRO A 212 -2.32 12.92 -20.80
N HIS A 213 -1.06 13.32 -20.97
CA HIS A 213 0.01 12.46 -21.48
C HIS A 213 0.66 11.53 -20.44
N VAL A 214 0.27 11.66 -19.16
CA VAL A 214 0.91 10.91 -18.07
C VAL A 214 -0.05 9.87 -17.49
N ALA A 215 -1.35 10.13 -17.43
CA ALA A 215 -2.32 9.32 -16.70
C ALA A 215 -2.92 8.13 -17.48
N THR A 216 -2.08 7.23 -17.97
CA THR A 216 -2.49 6.08 -18.79
C THR A 216 -2.96 4.86 -17.97
N LEU A 217 -3.83 4.06 -18.60
CA LEU A 217 -4.41 2.80 -18.11
C LEU A 217 -4.11 1.62 -19.04
N ALA A 218 -3.14 1.75 -19.96
CA ALA A 218 -2.87 0.72 -20.95
C ALA A 218 -2.52 -0.62 -20.27
N GLY A 219 -3.30 -1.66 -20.57
CA GLY A 219 -3.14 -2.99 -19.96
C GLY A 219 -3.54 -3.08 -18.49
N ALA A 220 -4.14 -2.04 -17.90
CA ALA A 220 -4.67 -2.10 -16.54
C ALA A 220 -5.79 -3.13 -16.48
N ARG A 221 -5.84 -3.91 -15.40
CA ARG A 221 -6.78 -5.01 -15.24
C ARG A 221 -7.52 -4.87 -13.91
N PHE A 222 -8.82 -4.68 -13.99
CA PHE A 222 -9.74 -4.65 -12.87
C PHE A 222 -10.56 -5.94 -12.87
N VAL A 223 -10.48 -6.71 -11.78
CA VAL A 223 -11.17 -7.99 -11.63
C VAL A 223 -11.98 -7.97 -10.35
N ARG A 224 -13.29 -8.21 -10.44
CA ARG A 224 -14.22 -8.22 -9.29
C ARG A 224 -14.14 -6.94 -8.44
N CYS A 225 -13.81 -5.81 -9.08
CA CYS A 225 -13.70 -4.53 -8.40
C CYS A 225 -15.07 -3.85 -8.31
N ASP A 226 -15.28 -3.13 -7.22
CA ASP A 226 -16.44 -2.25 -7.06
C ASP A 226 -16.07 -0.85 -7.55
N LEU A 227 -16.51 -0.49 -8.75
CA LEU A 227 -16.23 0.79 -9.41
C LEU A 227 -17.47 1.69 -9.42
N ARG A 228 -18.47 1.44 -8.55
CA ARG A 228 -19.68 2.25 -8.55
C ARG A 228 -19.39 3.71 -8.20
N ASP A 229 -20.12 4.63 -8.83
CA ASP A 229 -20.01 6.07 -8.62
C ASP A 229 -18.61 6.69 -8.88
N THR A 230 -17.74 5.95 -9.58
CA THR A 230 -16.39 6.41 -9.93
C THR A 230 -16.44 7.50 -11.02
N HIS A 231 -15.43 8.36 -11.04
CA HIS A 231 -15.31 9.42 -12.05
C HIS A 231 -14.10 9.20 -12.95
N TRP A 232 -14.33 9.19 -14.26
CA TRP A 232 -13.35 8.87 -15.31
C TRP A 232 -13.13 10.00 -16.32
N GLY A 233 -13.52 11.23 -15.99
CA GLY A 233 -13.44 12.40 -16.87
C GLY A 233 -12.13 12.49 -17.64
N GLY A 234 -12.21 12.50 -18.98
CA GLY A 234 -11.06 12.67 -19.87
C GLY A 234 -10.07 11.51 -19.93
N ARG A 235 -10.34 10.36 -19.29
CA ARG A 235 -9.45 9.18 -19.37
C ARG A 235 -9.61 8.43 -20.68
N GLU A 236 -8.50 7.87 -21.15
CA GLU A 236 -8.47 6.84 -22.20
C GLU A 236 -8.36 5.46 -21.55
N LEU A 237 -9.30 4.56 -21.90
CA LEU A 237 -9.37 3.20 -21.35
C LEU A 237 -8.84 2.14 -22.32
N GLY A 238 -8.14 2.56 -23.38
CA GLY A 238 -7.64 1.64 -24.41
C GLY A 238 -6.69 0.60 -23.84
N GLY A 239 -7.00 -0.67 -24.09
CA GLY A 239 -6.25 -1.82 -23.57
C GLY A 239 -6.50 -2.12 -22.09
N ALA A 240 -7.35 -1.36 -21.39
CA ALA A 240 -7.78 -1.72 -20.05
C ALA A 240 -8.85 -2.84 -20.10
N SER A 241 -8.89 -3.65 -19.05
CA SER A 241 -9.88 -4.73 -18.91
C SER A 241 -10.63 -4.63 -17.59
N PHE A 242 -11.94 -4.83 -17.66
CA PHE A 242 -12.86 -4.84 -16.53
C PHE A 242 -13.63 -6.15 -16.53
N ILE A 243 -13.39 -7.01 -15.55
CA ILE A 243 -13.97 -8.37 -15.51
C ILE A 243 -14.73 -8.53 -14.20
N ASP A 244 -16.00 -8.94 -14.29
CA ASP A 244 -16.90 -9.11 -13.15
C ASP A 244 -16.96 -7.85 -12.26
N CYS A 245 -16.82 -6.66 -12.87
CA CYS A 245 -16.76 -5.39 -12.16
C CYS A 245 -18.14 -4.75 -12.01
N LYS A 246 -18.35 -4.02 -10.91
CA LYS A 246 -19.58 -3.26 -10.64
C LYS A 246 -19.41 -1.83 -11.12
N LEU A 247 -20.26 -1.36 -12.03
CA LEU A 247 -20.05 -0.10 -12.76
C LEU A 247 -21.21 0.90 -12.64
N PHE A 248 -22.26 0.58 -11.87
CA PHE A 248 -23.39 1.50 -11.67
C PHE A 248 -22.93 2.90 -11.21
N GLY A 249 -23.43 3.94 -11.86
CA GLY A 249 -23.14 5.34 -11.50
C GLY A 249 -21.75 5.84 -11.88
N ALA A 250 -20.90 5.02 -12.50
CA ALA A 250 -19.64 5.48 -13.05
C ALA A 250 -19.90 6.54 -14.15
N ARG A 251 -19.12 7.62 -14.14
CA ARG A 251 -19.38 8.84 -14.92
C ARG A 251 -18.12 9.44 -15.55
N GLY A 252 -18.32 10.39 -16.47
CA GLY A 252 -17.25 11.24 -17.02
C GLY A 252 -16.91 10.99 -18.49
N ALA A 253 -17.67 10.14 -19.19
CA ALA A 253 -17.52 9.85 -20.62
C ALA A 253 -16.05 9.63 -21.06
N PRO A 254 -15.35 8.62 -20.48
CA PRO A 254 -13.99 8.30 -20.91
C PRO A 254 -13.96 7.78 -22.35
N ALA A 255 -12.80 7.83 -22.99
CA ALA A 255 -12.61 7.22 -24.31
C ALA A 255 -12.52 5.69 -24.19
N LEU A 256 -13.39 4.99 -24.94
CA LEU A 256 -13.64 3.55 -24.81
C LEU A 256 -12.99 2.69 -25.89
N ALA A 257 -12.27 3.31 -26.82
CA ALA A 257 -11.63 2.58 -27.90
C ALA A 257 -10.63 1.55 -27.35
N GLY A 258 -10.87 0.26 -27.63
CA GLY A 258 -9.98 -0.85 -27.24
C GLY A 258 -10.10 -1.30 -25.78
N VAL A 259 -11.14 -0.87 -25.04
CA VAL A 259 -11.44 -1.43 -23.71
C VAL A 259 -12.12 -2.80 -23.81
N SER A 260 -11.80 -3.71 -22.90
CA SER A 260 -12.54 -4.97 -22.71
C SER A 260 -13.38 -4.89 -21.43
N ILE A 261 -14.68 -5.14 -21.53
CA ILE A 261 -15.60 -5.15 -20.39
C ILE A 261 -16.39 -6.46 -20.41
N GLU A 262 -16.11 -7.33 -19.45
CA GLU A 262 -16.65 -8.68 -19.36
C GLU A 262 -17.50 -8.81 -18.11
N ARG A 263 -18.77 -9.23 -18.29
CA ARG A 263 -19.75 -9.45 -17.22
C ARG A 263 -19.89 -8.27 -16.25
N PRO A 264 -20.07 -7.02 -16.74
CA PRO A 264 -20.29 -5.88 -15.87
C PRO A 264 -21.61 -6.00 -15.09
N ASP A 265 -21.61 -5.62 -13.82
CA ASP A 265 -22.82 -5.47 -13.01
C ASP A 265 -23.22 -4.00 -12.95
N LEU A 266 -24.41 -3.69 -13.48
CA LEU A 266 -25.01 -2.36 -13.50
C LEU A 266 -26.08 -2.17 -12.42
N SER A 267 -26.22 -3.11 -11.48
CA SER A 267 -27.16 -2.98 -10.37
C SER A 267 -26.71 -1.89 -9.39
N ARG A 268 -27.68 -1.15 -8.84
CA ARG A 268 -27.41 -0.11 -7.82
C ARG A 268 -26.68 -0.66 -6.60
N LEU A 269 -27.05 -1.87 -6.18
CA LEU A 269 -26.50 -2.52 -5.00
C LEU A 269 -25.20 -3.27 -5.28
N GLY A 270 -24.86 -3.53 -6.55
CA GLY A 270 -23.72 -4.35 -6.92
C GLY A 270 -23.90 -5.80 -6.46
N ASP A 271 -25.13 -6.31 -6.57
CA ASP A 271 -25.58 -7.62 -6.08
C ASP A 271 -25.70 -8.67 -7.19
N GLY A 272 -25.27 -8.33 -8.42
CA GLY A 272 -25.36 -9.20 -9.58
C GLY A 272 -26.76 -9.31 -10.19
N SER A 273 -27.74 -8.51 -9.73
CA SER A 273 -29.10 -8.54 -10.27
C SER A 273 -29.22 -7.96 -11.70
N GLN A 274 -28.20 -7.22 -12.16
CA GLN A 274 -28.18 -6.59 -13.49
C GLN A 274 -26.83 -6.80 -14.17
N ILE A 275 -26.50 -8.05 -14.49
CA ILE A 275 -25.34 -8.36 -15.34
C ILE A 275 -25.66 -7.93 -16.78
N ALA A 276 -24.84 -7.04 -17.32
CA ALA A 276 -25.02 -6.41 -18.60
C ALA A 276 -23.92 -6.80 -19.60
N THR A 277 -23.95 -6.19 -20.79
CA THR A 277 -22.92 -6.34 -21.83
C THR A 277 -21.99 -5.11 -21.87
N GLN A 278 -20.87 -5.22 -22.57
CA GLN A 278 -20.00 -4.07 -22.85
C GLN A 278 -20.75 -2.93 -23.55
N SER A 279 -21.64 -3.25 -24.48
CA SER A 279 -22.44 -2.25 -25.21
C SER A 279 -23.35 -1.45 -24.27
N ASP A 280 -23.93 -2.10 -23.26
CA ASP A 280 -24.76 -1.43 -22.26
C ASP A 280 -23.94 -0.45 -21.42
N VAL A 281 -22.70 -0.81 -21.06
CA VAL A 281 -21.78 0.10 -20.36
C VAL A 281 -21.40 1.29 -21.23
N ILE A 282 -21.07 1.06 -22.51
CA ILE A 282 -20.75 2.12 -23.47
C ILE A 282 -21.92 3.09 -23.62
N ALA A 283 -23.17 2.60 -23.60
CA ALA A 283 -24.36 3.44 -23.68
C ALA A 283 -24.65 4.21 -22.38
N ALA A 284 -24.17 3.73 -21.24
CA ALA A 284 -24.41 4.33 -19.92
C ALA A 284 -23.37 5.39 -19.52
N TRP A 285 -22.22 5.45 -20.20
CA TRP A 285 -21.10 6.36 -19.93
C TRP A 285 -21.12 7.64 -20.76
#